data_AF-D8PXY4-F1
#
_entry.id   AF-D8PXY4-F1
#
_cell.length_a   1.000
_cell.length_b   1.000
_cell.length_c   1.000
_cell.angle_alpha   90.00
_cell.angle_beta   90.00
_cell.angle_gamma   90.00
#
_symmetry.space_group_name_H-M   'P 1'
#
loop_
_entity.id
_entity.type
_entity.pdbx_description
1 polymer ?
#
loop_
_entity_poly.entity_id
_entity_poly.type
_entity_poly.pdbx_seq_one_letter_code
_entity_poly.pdbx_strand_id
1 'polypeptide(L)'
;MVSRASSFWADDSMPSYLQDEDIEEQERLVGDGDVDDGRTALDRTIDRIGMGSYQWTLLSLCGFGWLADNMWIEAVAIILPRVQRHYDVPDNHVGTLSSTMFAGMMFGAVGWGSCSDLFGRSTAFNATLFFTALFGILASLAGSFTQLCIVLFFLGSSVGGSMPTDGTLLLEHMPDGKQYLVTALSVFFSVGAVLSAMIGLFILPQNSCFEAECDVETQNRGWKYLLAILGVITLAMFFARMVFFRLHESPRYLVHAGRHQEALQSLQMISRFNGADLSLKLADVHDELHPEDADAKEDDDPSSARRSSSLRRSSTLFDAGDDLDEEGNQRPQHPRHTSSTGFANLDADALPDYSSTEPNTPESGLREDAAKIPSVSPPRARPMMSRRRSSVYEVERKVCAFLPQFIRRPLWAWWDRVMLTLTPEWAKTTIVVWVVWCAMSAAFTMFNIFLPKLLESKGTPTSSMADPSSLTASLWDLAIFTIGGCPGSILGAYMVRSSIGRRWSLAGSTFATGAFCLLFVMVESSWAVRATTVGLSLNSTIMWAVLYGWTPEIFSTEVRGTACGIASALSRVGGMISPVLGGVLLMISKSLPLYVSAAMFTVAGFCILLLREDEGEGRVKGKAVLAH
;
A
#
# COMPACT_ATOMS: atom_id res chain seq x y z
N MET A 1 -6.15 94.44 6.25
CA MET A 1 -4.77 94.58 5.71
C MET A 1 -4.30 93.20 5.28
N VAL A 2 -3.75 93.04 4.06
CA VAL A 2 -3.11 91.81 3.53
C VAL A 2 -4.06 90.59 3.35
N SER A 3 -4.62 90.37 2.15
CA SER A 3 -4.17 89.43 1.08
C SER A 3 -4.72 88.00 1.28
N ARG A 4 -5.69 87.45 0.50
CA ARG A 4 -5.83 87.19 -0.96
C ARG A 4 -5.23 85.84 -1.39
N ALA A 5 -6.07 85.05 -2.07
CA ALA A 5 -5.90 83.71 -2.69
C ALA A 5 -6.56 82.55 -1.90
N SER A 6 -7.31 81.58 -2.45
CA SER A 6 -8.22 81.45 -3.62
C SER A 6 -8.41 79.95 -3.92
N SER A 7 -9.65 79.51 -4.23
CA SER A 7 -9.98 78.20 -4.87
C SER A 7 -9.69 76.93 -4.04
N PHE A 8 -10.33 75.76 -4.26
CA PHE A 8 -11.33 75.35 -5.25
C PHE A 8 -12.22 74.21 -4.69
N TRP A 9 -13.31 73.90 -5.39
CA TRP A 9 -14.41 73.00 -5.02
C TRP A 9 -14.04 71.51 -4.82
N ALA A 10 -14.75 70.85 -3.90
CA ALA A 10 -15.49 69.61 -4.17
C ALA A 10 -16.58 69.42 -3.09
N ASP A 11 -17.83 69.31 -3.53
CA ASP A 11 -19.01 68.93 -2.76
C ASP A 11 -19.42 67.56 -3.29
N ASP A 12 -19.61 66.56 -2.43
CA ASP A 12 -20.31 65.34 -2.83
C ASP A 12 -20.87 64.54 -1.66
N SER A 13 -21.96 63.84 -1.94
CA SER A 13 -22.89 63.31 -0.94
C SER A 13 -22.74 61.80 -0.66
N MET A 14 -22.78 61.46 0.64
CA MET A 14 -23.32 60.21 1.23
C MET A 14 -22.89 58.83 0.65
N PRO A 15 -22.10 58.03 1.39
CA PRO A 15 -21.88 56.61 1.05
C PRO A 15 -22.13 55.53 2.14
N SER A 16 -22.62 54.39 1.63
CA SER A 16 -22.28 52.98 1.92
C SER A 16 -22.79 52.19 3.15
N TYR A 17 -23.09 52.76 4.32
CA TYR A 17 -23.36 51.94 5.53
C TYR A 17 -24.66 51.10 5.54
N LEU A 18 -25.45 51.09 4.46
CA LEU A 18 -26.69 50.31 4.32
C LEU A 18 -26.70 49.42 3.06
N GLN A 19 -25.51 49.03 2.57
CA GLN A 19 -25.38 48.08 1.45
C GLN A 19 -24.61 46.80 1.80
N ASP A 20 -23.83 46.80 2.89
CA ASP A 20 -23.01 45.64 3.26
C ASP A 20 -23.83 44.50 3.92
N GLU A 21 -24.89 44.80 4.68
CA GLU A 21 -25.75 43.76 5.29
C GLU A 21 -26.58 43.00 4.25
N ASP A 22 -27.10 43.69 3.21
CA ASP A 22 -27.81 43.06 2.10
C ASP A 22 -26.86 42.20 1.23
N ILE A 23 -25.58 42.56 1.13
CA ILE A 23 -24.58 41.78 0.38
C ILE A 23 -24.20 40.49 1.15
N GLU A 24 -23.99 40.54 2.47
CA GLU A 24 -23.75 39.31 3.26
C GLU A 24 -24.96 38.35 3.24
N GLU A 25 -26.19 38.86 3.19
CA GLU A 25 -27.38 38.01 3.08
C GLU A 25 -27.60 37.49 1.64
N GLN A 26 -27.28 38.26 0.61
CA GLN A 26 -27.27 37.76 -0.78
C GLN A 26 -26.14 36.76 -1.05
N GLU A 27 -24.94 36.91 -0.49
CA GLU A 27 -23.88 35.89 -0.60
C GLU A 27 -24.27 34.58 0.09
N ARG A 28 -25.00 34.63 1.22
CA ARG A 28 -25.58 33.43 1.85
C ARG A 28 -26.70 32.78 1.03
N LEU A 29 -27.40 33.54 0.19
CA LEU A 29 -28.47 33.04 -0.69
C LEU A 29 -27.98 32.60 -2.08
N VAL A 30 -26.72 32.88 -2.44
CA VAL A 30 -26.03 32.37 -3.65
C VAL A 30 -25.17 31.12 -3.33
N GLY A 31 -25.22 30.63 -2.09
CA GLY A 31 -24.50 29.45 -1.60
C GLY A 31 -25.01 28.09 -2.08
N ASP A 32 -24.99 27.83 -3.39
CA ASP A 32 -24.89 26.47 -3.98
C ASP A 32 -24.21 26.51 -5.38
N GLY A 33 -23.30 27.47 -5.57
CA GLY A 33 -22.41 27.53 -6.73
C GLY A 33 -21.13 26.74 -6.44
N ASP A 34 -20.90 25.67 -7.21
CA ASP A 34 -19.77 24.75 -7.08
C ASP A 34 -18.43 25.49 -7.16
N VAL A 35 -17.81 25.76 -6.01
CA VAL A 35 -16.41 26.19 -5.95
C VAL A 35 -15.58 24.98 -6.33
N ASP A 36 -14.90 25.04 -7.48
CA ASP A 36 -14.09 23.95 -8.00
C ASP A 36 -12.89 23.65 -7.08
N ASP A 37 -13.12 22.79 -6.08
CA ASP A 37 -12.13 22.25 -5.15
C ASP A 37 -11.28 21.14 -5.81
N GLY A 38 -11.41 20.93 -7.12
CA GLY A 38 -10.67 19.91 -7.88
C GLY A 38 -10.96 18.46 -7.45
N ARG A 39 -11.98 18.23 -6.63
CA ARG A 39 -12.37 16.89 -6.14
C ARG A 39 -13.46 16.27 -6.99
N THR A 40 -13.37 14.96 -7.19
CA THR A 40 -14.37 14.22 -7.95
C THR A 40 -15.74 14.28 -7.27
N ALA A 41 -16.81 14.20 -8.06
CA ALA A 41 -18.18 14.11 -7.58
C ALA A 41 -18.37 12.94 -6.60
N LEU A 42 -17.65 11.83 -6.82
CA LEU A 42 -17.61 10.69 -5.92
C LEU A 42 -17.02 11.04 -4.55
N ASP A 43 -15.90 11.77 -4.51
CA ASP A 43 -15.25 12.18 -3.26
C ASP A 43 -16.14 13.15 -2.47
N ARG A 44 -16.75 14.14 -3.16
CA ARG A 44 -17.76 15.04 -2.57
C ARG A 44 -18.94 14.27 -1.99
N THR A 45 -19.38 13.21 -2.65
CA THR A 45 -20.48 12.34 -2.18
C THR A 45 -20.09 11.49 -0.97
N ILE A 46 -18.87 10.96 -0.92
CA ILE A 46 -18.35 10.25 0.26
C ILE A 46 -18.25 11.20 1.47
N ASP A 47 -17.78 12.43 1.27
CA ASP A 47 -17.75 13.48 2.29
C ASP A 47 -19.17 13.85 2.78
N ARG A 48 -20.14 13.95 1.86
CA ARG A 48 -21.55 14.26 2.16
C ARG A 48 -22.25 13.15 2.94
N ILE A 49 -21.92 11.87 2.70
CA ILE A 49 -22.37 10.74 3.52
C ILE A 49 -21.71 10.79 4.91
N GLY A 50 -20.45 11.23 4.96
CA GLY A 50 -19.70 11.42 6.20
C GLY A 50 -19.41 10.11 6.95
N MET A 51 -19.06 10.25 8.23
CA MET A 51 -18.67 9.12 9.09
C MET A 51 -19.86 8.63 9.91
N GLY A 52 -20.36 7.44 9.59
CA GLY A 52 -21.40 6.76 10.37
C GLY A 52 -21.00 5.35 10.79
N SER A 53 -22.00 4.56 11.19
CA SER A 53 -21.83 3.19 11.68
C SER A 53 -21.11 2.28 10.68
N TYR A 54 -21.36 2.44 9.38
CA TYR A 54 -20.74 1.62 8.32
C TYR A 54 -19.22 1.72 8.37
N GLN A 55 -18.67 2.94 8.42
CA GLN A 55 -17.22 3.15 8.42
C GLN A 55 -16.57 2.73 9.75
N TRP A 56 -17.28 2.82 10.89
CA TRP A 56 -16.79 2.28 12.17
C TRP A 56 -16.78 0.75 12.21
N THR A 57 -17.82 0.09 11.66
CA THR A 57 -17.83 -1.36 11.47
C THR A 57 -16.73 -1.80 10.52
N LEU A 58 -16.55 -1.10 9.39
CA LEU A 58 -15.48 -1.37 8.43
C LEU A 58 -14.08 -1.21 9.06
N LEU A 59 -13.83 -0.16 9.85
CA LEU A 59 -12.58 0.02 10.60
C LEU A 59 -12.29 -1.19 11.50
N SER A 60 -13.29 -1.68 12.23
CA SER A 60 -13.14 -2.86 13.10
C SER A 60 -12.82 -4.14 12.32
N LEU A 61 -13.49 -4.33 11.17
CA LEU A 61 -13.29 -5.51 10.32
C LEU A 61 -11.94 -5.50 9.59
N CYS A 62 -11.48 -4.34 9.11
CA CYS A 62 -10.09 -4.15 8.64
C CYS A 62 -9.10 -4.36 9.79
N GLY A 63 -9.45 -3.93 11.00
CA GLY A 63 -8.70 -4.20 12.23
C GLY A 63 -8.39 -5.69 12.44
N PHE A 64 -9.32 -6.60 12.13
CA PHE A 64 -9.08 -8.05 12.25
C PHE A 64 -7.94 -8.57 11.35
N GLY A 65 -7.72 -7.98 10.17
CA GLY A 65 -6.62 -8.38 9.29
C GLY A 65 -5.26 -7.91 9.79
N TRP A 66 -5.23 -6.71 10.38
CA TRP A 66 -4.05 -6.15 11.04
C TRP A 66 -3.73 -6.86 12.36
N LEU A 67 -4.74 -7.27 13.11
CA LEU A 67 -4.63 -8.14 14.28
C LEU A 67 -4.01 -9.49 13.87
N ALA A 68 -4.51 -10.09 12.80
CA ALA A 68 -3.96 -11.34 12.26
C ALA A 68 -2.48 -11.22 11.85
N ASP A 69 -2.05 -10.13 11.18
CA ASP A 69 -0.63 -9.94 10.78
C ASP A 69 0.32 -10.08 11.97
N ASN A 70 0.13 -9.26 13.01
CA ASN A 70 1.03 -9.32 14.16
C ASN A 70 0.84 -10.60 14.99
N MET A 71 -0.40 -11.11 15.11
CA MET A 71 -0.68 -12.34 15.86
C MET A 71 0.12 -13.53 15.30
N TRP A 72 0.20 -13.66 13.96
CA TRP A 72 0.95 -14.73 13.31
C TRP A 72 2.47 -14.49 13.31
N ILE A 73 2.93 -13.24 13.17
CA ILE A 73 4.36 -12.89 13.30
C ILE A 73 4.87 -13.27 14.69
N GLU A 74 4.12 -12.85 15.73
CA GLU A 74 4.44 -13.13 17.13
C GLU A 74 4.34 -14.64 17.44
N ALA A 75 3.34 -15.34 16.88
CA ALA A 75 3.20 -16.79 17.04
C ALA A 75 4.44 -17.54 16.55
N VAL A 76 4.99 -17.12 15.41
CA VAL A 76 6.21 -17.70 14.84
C VAL A 76 7.44 -17.46 15.73
N ALA A 77 7.57 -16.30 16.38
CA ALA A 77 8.63 -16.05 17.37
C ALA A 77 8.44 -16.93 18.62
N ILE A 78 7.21 -17.04 19.13
CA ILE A 78 6.86 -17.82 20.32
C ILE A 78 7.17 -19.32 20.15
N ILE A 79 6.79 -19.92 19.02
CA ILE A 79 7.00 -21.36 18.80
C ILE A 79 8.46 -21.72 18.51
N LEU A 80 9.29 -20.75 18.12
CA LEU A 80 10.61 -20.99 17.52
C LEU A 80 11.50 -21.93 18.35
N PRO A 81 11.68 -21.76 19.68
CA PRO A 81 12.52 -22.66 20.47
C PRO A 81 11.96 -24.10 20.53
N ARG A 82 10.63 -24.24 20.47
CA ARG A 82 9.93 -25.52 20.60
C ARG A 82 9.94 -26.31 19.30
N VAL A 83 9.81 -25.61 18.16
CA VAL A 83 10.01 -26.19 16.83
C VAL A 83 11.48 -26.56 16.62
N GLN A 84 12.42 -25.72 17.07
CA GLN A 84 13.86 -26.02 17.03
C GLN A 84 14.15 -27.36 17.74
N ARG A 85 13.60 -27.56 18.95
CA ARG A 85 13.75 -28.81 19.71
C ARG A 85 12.99 -30.00 19.11
N HIS A 86 11.84 -29.78 18.46
CA HIS A 86 11.02 -30.87 17.90
C HIS A 86 11.63 -31.51 16.64
N TYR A 87 12.30 -30.71 15.80
CA TYR A 87 12.92 -31.17 14.55
C TYR A 87 14.46 -31.19 14.58
N ASP A 88 15.07 -31.04 15.76
CA ASP A 88 16.52 -30.96 16.00
C ASP A 88 17.25 -30.00 15.03
N VAL A 89 16.72 -28.77 14.91
CA VAL A 89 17.21 -27.79 13.93
C VAL A 89 18.43 -27.04 14.48
N PRO A 90 19.57 -27.01 13.77
CA PRO A 90 20.75 -26.28 14.22
C PRO A 90 20.53 -24.76 14.22
N ASP A 91 21.23 -24.05 15.11
CA ASP A 91 21.06 -22.59 15.33
C ASP A 91 21.27 -21.72 14.08
N ASN A 92 22.03 -22.20 13.08
CA ASN A 92 22.22 -21.51 11.80
C ASN A 92 21.01 -21.60 10.85
N HIS A 93 20.14 -22.60 11.01
CA HIS A 93 18.93 -22.80 10.17
C HIS A 93 17.63 -22.45 10.90
N VAL A 94 17.64 -22.25 12.22
CA VAL A 94 16.43 -21.93 12.98
C VAL A 94 15.72 -20.67 12.44
N GLY A 95 16.49 -19.65 12.02
CA GLY A 95 15.96 -18.42 11.42
C GLY A 95 15.22 -18.62 10.09
N THR A 96 15.46 -19.72 9.36
CA THR A 96 14.79 -20.00 8.08
C THR A 96 13.27 -20.04 8.23
N LEU A 97 12.76 -20.52 9.37
CA LEU A 97 11.32 -20.61 9.64
C LEU A 97 10.65 -19.23 9.55
N SER A 98 11.14 -18.26 10.32
CA SER A 98 10.63 -16.88 10.26
C SER A 98 10.91 -16.22 8.90
N SER A 99 12.06 -16.50 8.30
CA SER A 99 12.44 -15.95 6.99
C SER A 99 11.45 -16.36 5.88
N THR A 100 10.99 -17.61 5.88
CA THR A 100 9.98 -18.07 4.91
C THR A 100 8.62 -17.40 5.11
N MET A 101 8.23 -17.08 6.34
CA MET A 101 7.03 -16.31 6.62
C MET A 101 7.14 -14.87 6.09
N PHE A 102 8.26 -14.17 6.36
CA PHE A 102 8.50 -12.81 5.84
C PHE A 102 8.61 -12.76 4.31
N ALA A 103 9.25 -13.76 3.70
CA ALA A 103 9.25 -13.93 2.25
C ALA A 103 7.82 -14.09 1.71
N GLY A 104 7.02 -14.96 2.36
CA GLY A 104 5.60 -15.11 2.09
C GLY A 104 4.87 -13.77 2.09
N MET A 105 4.98 -13.01 3.19
CA MET A 105 4.34 -11.69 3.33
C MET A 105 4.73 -10.71 2.23
N MET A 106 5.99 -10.71 1.78
CA MET A 106 6.46 -9.84 0.69
C MET A 106 5.76 -10.18 -0.64
N PHE A 107 5.75 -11.46 -1.04
CA PHE A 107 5.08 -11.88 -2.28
C PHE A 107 3.54 -11.77 -2.17
N GLY A 108 2.99 -12.00 -0.98
CA GLY A 108 1.59 -11.85 -0.66
C GLY A 108 1.09 -10.42 -0.83
N ALA A 109 1.79 -9.43 -0.27
CA ALA A 109 1.42 -8.02 -0.39
C ALA A 109 1.34 -7.56 -1.85
N VAL A 110 2.27 -7.99 -2.70
CA VAL A 110 2.28 -7.68 -4.14
C VAL A 110 1.15 -8.44 -4.85
N GLY A 111 1.05 -9.76 -4.64
CA GLY A 111 0.09 -10.62 -5.32
C GLY A 111 -1.36 -10.29 -4.98
N TRP A 112 -1.71 -10.20 -3.69
CA TRP A 112 -3.07 -9.88 -3.24
C TRP A 112 -3.46 -8.43 -3.52
N GLY A 113 -2.50 -7.49 -3.52
CA GLY A 113 -2.73 -6.12 -4.00
C GLY A 113 -3.21 -6.12 -5.46
N SER A 114 -2.44 -6.74 -6.36
CA SER A 114 -2.83 -6.86 -7.77
C SER A 114 -4.10 -7.68 -7.99
N CYS A 115 -4.33 -8.76 -7.23
CA CYS A 115 -5.58 -9.53 -7.30
C CYS A 115 -6.79 -8.72 -6.83
N SER A 116 -6.62 -7.83 -5.83
CA SER A 116 -7.67 -6.92 -5.35
C SER A 116 -8.05 -5.88 -6.39
N ASP A 117 -7.09 -5.37 -7.16
CA ASP A 117 -7.34 -4.47 -8.30
C ASP A 117 -8.03 -5.16 -9.50
N LEU A 118 -7.91 -6.50 -9.63
CA LEU A 118 -8.46 -7.26 -10.77
C LEU A 118 -9.80 -7.94 -10.46
N PHE A 119 -9.94 -8.58 -9.29
CA PHE A 119 -11.09 -9.42 -8.91
C PHE A 119 -12.03 -8.76 -7.88
N GLY A 120 -11.82 -7.48 -7.57
CA GLY A 120 -12.60 -6.69 -6.62
C GLY A 120 -12.02 -6.72 -5.20
N ARG A 121 -12.23 -5.62 -4.47
CA ARG A 121 -11.76 -5.45 -3.08
C ARG A 121 -12.39 -6.46 -2.15
N SER A 122 -13.70 -6.68 -2.27
CA SER A 122 -14.45 -7.52 -1.33
C SER A 122 -14.04 -9.00 -1.39
N THR A 123 -13.70 -9.49 -2.59
CA THR A 123 -13.17 -10.85 -2.79
C THR A 123 -11.82 -11.03 -2.10
N ALA A 124 -10.86 -10.14 -2.34
CA ALA A 124 -9.53 -10.21 -1.76
C ALA A 124 -9.54 -10.02 -0.23
N PHE A 125 -10.39 -9.11 0.27
CA PHE A 125 -10.60 -8.86 1.70
C PHE A 125 -11.06 -10.11 2.47
N ASN A 126 -11.91 -10.95 1.88
CA ASN A 126 -12.37 -12.17 2.53
C ASN A 126 -11.41 -13.36 2.31
N ALA A 127 -10.83 -13.48 1.11
CA ALA A 127 -9.94 -14.58 0.75
C ALA A 127 -8.65 -14.61 1.61
N THR A 128 -8.03 -13.46 1.87
CA THR A 128 -6.78 -13.35 2.65
C THR A 128 -6.90 -13.96 4.05
N LEU A 129 -7.96 -13.64 4.81
CA LEU A 129 -8.19 -14.26 6.12
C LEU A 129 -8.59 -15.74 6.02
N PHE A 130 -9.37 -16.16 5.02
CA PHE A 130 -9.71 -17.57 4.82
C PHE A 130 -8.44 -18.41 4.59
N PHE A 131 -7.59 -18.01 3.66
CA PHE A 131 -6.33 -18.72 3.37
C PHE A 131 -5.37 -18.67 4.57
N THR A 132 -5.32 -17.56 5.30
CA THR A 132 -4.55 -17.48 6.56
C THR A 132 -5.02 -18.53 7.56
N ALA A 133 -6.33 -18.65 7.80
CA ALA A 133 -6.89 -19.64 8.71
C ALA A 133 -6.60 -21.07 8.25
N LEU A 134 -6.78 -21.35 6.94
CA LEU A 134 -6.50 -22.65 6.33
C LEU A 134 -5.03 -23.05 6.49
N PHE A 135 -4.10 -22.19 6.10
CA PHE A 135 -2.66 -22.49 6.22
C PHE A 135 -2.20 -22.50 7.68
N GLY A 136 -2.82 -21.70 8.57
CA GLY A 136 -2.59 -21.77 10.02
C GLY A 136 -2.94 -23.12 10.63
N ILE A 137 -4.10 -23.67 10.29
CA ILE A 137 -4.50 -25.01 10.72
C ILE A 137 -3.60 -26.07 10.08
N LEU A 138 -3.26 -25.97 8.80
CA LEU A 138 -2.33 -26.90 8.14
C LEU A 138 -0.91 -26.86 8.74
N ALA A 139 -0.44 -25.71 9.23
CA ALA A 139 0.86 -25.57 9.88
C ALA A 139 0.92 -26.36 11.20
N SER A 140 -0.20 -26.44 11.94
CA SER A 140 -0.29 -27.28 13.15
C SER A 140 -0.13 -28.78 12.85
N LEU A 141 -0.45 -29.21 11.63
CA LEU A 141 -0.38 -30.61 11.17
C LEU A 141 0.97 -30.95 10.52
N ALA A 142 1.94 -30.02 10.48
CA ALA A 142 3.23 -30.29 9.89
C ALA A 142 3.96 -31.44 10.60
N GLY A 143 4.52 -32.35 9.80
CA GLY A 143 5.34 -33.50 10.24
C GLY A 143 6.83 -33.35 9.90
N SER A 144 7.24 -32.26 9.24
CA SER A 144 8.64 -31.93 8.98
C SER A 144 8.88 -30.41 9.01
N PHE A 145 10.11 -30.00 9.32
CA PHE A 145 10.52 -28.60 9.29
C PHE A 145 10.30 -27.95 7.91
N THR A 146 10.68 -28.63 6.83
CA THR A 146 10.49 -28.13 5.46
C THR A 146 9.01 -27.93 5.11
N GLN A 147 8.14 -28.88 5.49
CA GLN A 147 6.70 -28.73 5.31
C GLN A 147 6.16 -27.53 6.09
N LEU A 148 6.60 -27.34 7.35
CA LEU A 148 6.21 -26.19 8.16
C LEU A 148 6.63 -24.86 7.50
N CYS A 149 7.86 -24.76 7.01
CA CYS A 149 8.36 -23.58 6.28
C CYS A 149 7.56 -23.30 4.99
N ILE A 150 7.20 -24.34 4.21
CA ILE A 150 6.38 -24.17 3.00
C ILE A 150 4.97 -23.67 3.36
N VAL A 151 4.33 -24.24 4.39
CA VAL A 151 3.00 -23.80 4.82
C VAL A 151 3.05 -22.39 5.43
N LEU A 152 4.10 -22.05 6.18
CA LEU A 152 4.32 -20.70 6.70
C LEU A 152 4.59 -19.66 5.62
N PHE A 153 5.17 -20.04 4.47
CA PHE A 153 5.27 -19.17 3.30
C PHE A 153 3.88 -18.84 2.72
N PHE A 154 3.00 -19.83 2.56
CA PHE A 154 1.63 -19.59 2.07
C PHE A 154 0.74 -18.86 3.08
N LEU A 155 0.90 -19.15 4.38
CA LEU A 155 0.30 -18.40 5.47
C LEU A 155 0.76 -16.94 5.43
N GLY A 156 2.09 -16.72 5.39
CA GLY A 156 2.69 -15.40 5.28
C GLY A 156 2.19 -14.64 4.04
N SER A 157 2.04 -15.30 2.89
CA SER A 157 1.46 -14.71 1.69
C SER A 157 0.00 -14.27 1.88
N SER A 158 -0.81 -15.09 2.54
CA SER A 158 -2.21 -14.78 2.83
C SER A 158 -2.35 -13.62 3.81
N VAL A 159 -1.51 -13.60 4.85
CA VAL A 159 -1.44 -12.56 5.88
C VAL A 159 -0.90 -11.25 5.32
N GLY A 160 0.24 -11.26 4.64
CA GLY A 160 0.84 -10.06 4.04
C GLY A 160 -0.04 -9.42 2.98
N GLY A 161 -1.00 -10.18 2.42
CA GLY A 161 -2.05 -9.68 1.54
C GLY A 161 -3.12 -8.85 2.24
N SER A 162 -3.45 -9.10 3.51
CA SER A 162 -4.51 -8.35 4.22
C SER A 162 -4.11 -6.90 4.47
N MET A 163 -2.83 -6.64 4.77
CA MET A 163 -2.27 -5.30 4.97
C MET A 163 -2.65 -4.30 3.85
N PRO A 164 -2.31 -4.52 2.56
CA PRO A 164 -2.69 -3.63 1.48
C PRO A 164 -4.19 -3.66 1.15
N THR A 165 -4.88 -4.82 1.23
CA THR A 165 -6.32 -4.88 0.90
C THR A 165 -7.17 -4.12 1.90
N ASP A 166 -6.88 -4.28 3.20
CA ASP A 166 -7.69 -3.70 4.26
C ASP A 166 -7.43 -2.20 4.39
N GLY A 167 -6.19 -1.76 4.17
CA GLY A 167 -5.81 -0.34 4.16
C GLY A 167 -6.39 0.44 2.98
N THR A 168 -6.34 -0.13 1.76
CA THR A 168 -6.95 0.49 0.57
C THR A 168 -8.46 0.55 0.66
N LEU A 169 -9.11 -0.57 1.02
CA LEU A 169 -10.55 -0.64 1.22
C LEU A 169 -11.05 0.38 2.25
N LEU A 170 -10.33 0.56 3.36
CA LEU A 170 -10.70 1.54 4.39
C LEU A 170 -10.57 2.97 3.86
N LEU A 171 -9.47 3.31 3.17
CA LEU A 171 -9.25 4.62 2.56
C LEU A 171 -10.27 4.95 1.46
N GLU A 172 -10.76 3.94 0.73
CA GLU A 172 -11.78 4.10 -0.32
C GLU A 172 -13.18 4.41 0.23
N HIS A 173 -13.43 4.22 1.53
CA HIS A 173 -14.72 4.47 2.19
C HIS A 173 -14.68 5.58 3.26
N MET A 174 -13.51 6.16 3.53
CA MET A 174 -13.31 7.22 4.53
C MET A 174 -13.49 8.60 3.92
N PRO A 175 -14.24 9.51 4.57
CA PRO A 175 -14.29 10.92 4.16
C PRO A 175 -12.97 11.63 4.46
N ASP A 176 -12.74 12.73 3.77
CA ASP A 176 -11.55 13.55 3.89
C ASP A 176 -11.42 14.18 5.29
N GLY A 177 -10.17 14.44 5.68
CA GLY A 177 -9.82 14.83 7.05
C GLY A 177 -9.95 13.71 8.10
N LYS A 178 -10.61 12.57 7.81
CA LYS A 178 -10.69 11.41 8.71
C LYS A 178 -9.78 10.24 8.32
N GLN A 179 -9.03 10.36 7.23
CA GLN A 179 -8.06 9.36 6.77
C GLN A 179 -6.99 8.99 7.84
N TYR A 180 -6.73 9.86 8.84
CA TYR A 180 -5.85 9.53 9.97
C TYR A 180 -6.31 8.30 10.76
N LEU A 181 -7.60 7.92 10.70
CA LEU A 181 -8.15 6.74 11.38
C LEU A 181 -7.53 5.42 10.89
N VAL A 182 -6.89 5.40 9.71
CA VAL A 182 -6.06 4.27 9.25
C VAL A 182 -4.92 3.99 10.23
N THR A 183 -4.37 5.01 10.90
CA THR A 183 -3.33 4.81 11.93
C THR A 183 -3.85 4.05 13.16
N ALA A 184 -5.17 4.08 13.43
CA ALA A 184 -5.78 3.33 14.52
C ALA A 184 -5.75 1.81 14.29
N LEU A 185 -5.52 1.33 13.05
CA LEU A 185 -5.28 -0.09 12.76
C LEU A 185 -4.03 -0.64 13.49
N SER A 186 -3.07 0.23 13.84
CA SER A 186 -1.90 -0.14 14.67
C SER A 186 -2.26 -0.58 16.10
N VAL A 187 -3.43 -0.18 16.61
CA VAL A 187 -3.95 -0.67 17.90
C VAL A 187 -4.35 -2.14 17.77
N PHE A 188 -5.06 -2.51 16.71
CA PHE A 188 -5.40 -3.91 16.42
C PHE A 188 -4.17 -4.78 16.20
N PHE A 189 -3.16 -4.26 15.49
CA PHE A 189 -1.85 -4.89 15.35
C PHE A 189 -1.23 -5.20 16.73
N SER A 190 -1.24 -4.25 17.66
CA SER A 190 -0.73 -4.45 19.03
C SER A 190 -1.52 -5.51 19.80
N VAL A 191 -2.86 -5.50 19.69
CA VAL A 191 -3.74 -6.50 20.29
C VAL A 191 -3.48 -7.91 19.76
N GLY A 192 -3.08 -8.05 18.49
CA GLY A 192 -2.73 -9.34 17.88
C GLY A 192 -1.55 -10.03 18.56
N ALA A 193 -0.47 -9.29 18.85
CA ALA A 193 0.68 -9.83 19.58
C ALA A 193 0.31 -10.22 21.03
N VAL A 194 -0.46 -9.39 21.74
CA VAL A 194 -0.95 -9.72 23.09
C VAL A 194 -1.78 -11.01 23.06
N LEU A 195 -2.68 -11.16 22.10
CA LEU A 195 -3.49 -12.38 21.95
C LEU A 195 -2.63 -13.62 21.75
N SER A 196 -1.62 -13.53 20.87
CA SER A 196 -0.68 -14.61 20.59
C SER A 196 0.16 -14.99 21.82
N ALA A 197 0.73 -14.00 22.52
CA ALA A 197 1.52 -14.19 23.73
C ALA A 197 0.70 -14.77 24.89
N MET A 198 -0.53 -14.30 25.10
CA MET A 198 -1.42 -14.83 26.15
C MET A 198 -1.85 -16.27 25.88
N ILE A 199 -2.19 -16.63 24.63
CA ILE A 199 -2.54 -18.02 24.28
C ILE A 199 -1.30 -18.92 24.41
N GLY A 200 -0.12 -18.44 23.97
CA GLY A 200 1.15 -19.13 24.19
C GLY A 200 1.43 -19.42 25.66
N LEU A 201 1.26 -18.42 26.53
CA LEU A 201 1.44 -18.51 27.98
C LEU A 201 0.54 -19.58 28.64
N PHE A 202 -0.70 -19.77 28.18
CA PHE A 202 -1.58 -20.81 28.74
C PHE A 202 -1.28 -22.22 28.18
N ILE A 203 -0.88 -22.35 26.92
CA ILE A 203 -0.76 -23.65 26.24
C ILE A 203 0.64 -24.25 26.39
N LEU A 204 1.69 -23.46 26.18
CA LEU A 204 3.06 -23.98 26.08
C LEU A 204 3.57 -24.59 27.39
N PRO A 205 3.35 -23.99 28.59
CA PRO A 205 3.81 -24.57 29.86
C PRO A 205 3.15 -25.89 30.26
N GLN A 206 2.05 -26.30 29.62
CA GLN A 206 1.38 -27.57 29.92
C GLN A 206 1.67 -28.67 28.89
N ASN A 207 2.16 -28.30 27.70
CA ASN A 207 2.19 -29.19 26.52
C ASN A 207 3.57 -29.21 25.82
N SER A 208 4.64 -28.79 26.50
CA SER A 208 6.00 -28.73 25.94
C SER A 208 6.97 -29.54 26.79
N CYS A 209 8.06 -30.01 26.19
CA CYS A 209 9.16 -30.61 26.95
C CYS A 209 9.84 -29.61 27.90
N PHE A 210 10.25 -30.11 29.06
CA PHE A 210 11.08 -29.41 30.03
C PHE A 210 12.43 -30.09 30.22
N GLU A 211 12.45 -31.41 30.33
CA GLU A 211 13.67 -32.18 30.57
C GLU A 211 14.53 -32.40 29.31
N ALA A 212 15.82 -32.62 29.53
CA ALA A 212 16.82 -32.83 28.48
C ALA A 212 16.53 -34.10 27.65
N GLU A 213 16.07 -35.16 28.31
CA GLU A 213 15.49 -36.35 27.68
C GLU A 213 13.96 -36.19 27.69
N CYS A 214 13.35 -36.06 26.51
CA CYS A 214 11.90 -36.03 26.37
C CYS A 214 11.46 -36.69 25.07
N ASP A 215 10.26 -37.26 25.04
CA ASP A 215 9.65 -37.71 23.80
C ASP A 215 9.02 -36.51 23.08
N VAL A 216 9.74 -35.99 22.09
CA VAL A 216 9.29 -34.84 21.29
C VAL A 216 8.00 -35.09 20.50
N GLU A 217 7.62 -36.34 20.21
CA GLU A 217 6.39 -36.63 19.45
C GLU A 217 5.13 -36.58 20.32
N THR A 218 5.22 -36.93 21.59
CA THR A 218 4.07 -36.92 22.52
C THR A 218 4.06 -35.72 23.46
N GLN A 219 5.22 -35.30 23.97
CA GLN A 219 5.35 -34.29 25.03
C GLN A 219 5.62 -32.86 24.51
N ASN A 220 5.97 -32.66 23.24
CA ASN A 220 6.24 -31.34 22.65
C ASN A 220 5.16 -30.90 21.63
N ARG A 221 3.88 -31.00 22.00
CA ARG A 221 2.73 -30.68 21.12
C ARG A 221 2.18 -29.25 21.27
N GLY A 222 2.64 -28.50 22.27
CA GLY A 222 2.13 -27.16 22.59
C GLY A 222 2.23 -26.16 21.44
N TRP A 223 3.28 -26.24 20.62
CA TRP A 223 3.42 -25.39 19.44
C TRP A 223 2.37 -25.72 18.36
N LYS A 224 2.00 -27.00 18.19
CA LYS A 224 0.92 -27.41 17.28
C LYS A 224 -0.43 -26.91 17.78
N TYR A 225 -0.71 -27.04 19.08
CA TYR A 225 -1.95 -26.53 19.68
C TYR A 225 -2.08 -25.01 19.58
N LEU A 226 -0.99 -24.25 19.78
CA LEU A 226 -0.98 -22.80 19.57
C LEU A 226 -1.35 -22.44 18.12
N LEU A 227 -0.67 -23.02 17.12
CA LEU A 227 -0.98 -22.79 15.71
C LEU A 227 -2.43 -23.17 15.35
N ALA A 228 -2.93 -24.29 15.86
CA ALA A 228 -4.30 -24.74 15.61
C ALA A 228 -5.33 -23.74 16.18
N ILE A 229 -5.13 -23.26 17.41
CA ILE A 229 -6.04 -22.30 18.06
C ILE A 229 -5.99 -20.93 17.38
N LEU A 230 -4.81 -20.42 17.02
CA LEU A 230 -4.69 -19.18 16.24
C LEU A 230 -5.33 -19.32 14.84
N GLY A 231 -5.24 -20.51 14.23
CA GLY A 231 -5.97 -20.88 13.01
C GLY A 231 -7.49 -20.79 13.18
N VAL A 232 -8.03 -21.38 14.25
CA VAL A 232 -9.47 -21.33 14.57
C VAL A 232 -9.93 -19.91 14.92
N ILE A 233 -9.13 -19.12 15.62
CA ILE A 233 -9.44 -17.71 15.91
C ILE A 233 -9.46 -16.88 14.61
N THR A 234 -8.50 -17.11 13.70
CA THR A 234 -8.52 -16.46 12.36
C THR A 234 -9.74 -16.90 11.55
N LEU A 235 -10.13 -18.18 11.64
CA LEU A 235 -11.34 -18.69 10.99
C LEU A 235 -12.61 -18.01 11.55
N ALA A 236 -12.65 -17.77 12.87
CA ALA A 236 -13.72 -17.01 13.51
C ALA A 236 -13.73 -15.54 13.06
N MET A 237 -12.57 -14.89 12.87
CA MET A 237 -12.48 -13.55 12.27
C MET A 237 -13.00 -13.51 10.82
N PHE A 238 -12.70 -14.55 10.03
CA PHE A 238 -13.23 -14.70 8.66
C PHE A 238 -14.76 -14.87 8.65
N PHE A 239 -15.32 -15.74 9.51
CA PHE A 239 -16.76 -15.83 9.66
C PHE A 239 -17.39 -14.53 10.18
N ALA A 240 -16.71 -13.80 11.07
CA ALA A 240 -17.16 -12.49 11.51
C ALA A 240 -17.22 -11.47 10.35
N ARG A 241 -16.24 -11.46 9.44
CA ARG A 241 -16.28 -10.65 8.21
C ARG A 241 -17.50 -10.98 7.35
N MET A 242 -17.87 -12.25 7.19
CA MET A 242 -19.02 -12.64 6.35
C MET A 242 -20.39 -12.46 7.03
N VAL A 243 -20.49 -12.70 8.35
CA VAL A 243 -21.78 -12.73 9.07
C VAL A 243 -22.22 -11.36 9.55
N PHE A 244 -21.31 -10.55 10.10
CA PHE A 244 -21.71 -9.25 10.68
C PHE A 244 -21.84 -8.14 9.62
N PHE A 245 -21.27 -8.31 8.43
CA PHE A 245 -21.17 -7.21 7.47
C PHE A 245 -20.97 -7.70 6.03
N ARG A 246 -22.03 -7.64 5.21
CA ARG A 246 -21.92 -7.97 3.78
C ARG A 246 -21.30 -6.80 3.01
N LEU A 247 -19.99 -6.66 3.10
CA LEU A 247 -19.18 -5.67 2.38
C LEU A 247 -19.51 -5.70 0.89
N HIS A 248 -20.15 -4.63 0.40
CA HIS A 248 -20.34 -4.42 -1.02
C HIS A 248 -19.05 -3.89 -1.64
N GLU A 249 -18.95 -4.03 -2.97
CA GLU A 249 -17.75 -3.63 -3.68
C GLU A 249 -17.53 -2.10 -3.59
N SER A 250 -16.27 -1.69 -3.56
CA SER A 250 -15.87 -0.31 -3.28
C SER A 250 -16.44 0.66 -4.32
N PRO A 251 -17.07 1.79 -3.93
CA PRO A 251 -17.56 2.79 -4.87
C PRO A 251 -16.48 3.31 -5.82
N ARG A 252 -15.26 3.59 -5.33
CA ARG A 252 -14.12 4.01 -6.17
C ARG A 252 -13.71 2.92 -7.16
N TYR A 253 -13.66 1.65 -6.72
CA TYR A 253 -13.39 0.52 -7.63
C TYR A 253 -14.47 0.39 -8.72
N LEU A 254 -15.75 0.48 -8.35
CA LEU A 254 -16.86 0.34 -9.28
C LEU A 254 -16.89 1.48 -10.32
N VAL A 255 -16.57 2.72 -9.94
CA VAL A 255 -16.41 3.84 -10.88
C VAL A 255 -15.24 3.60 -11.83
N HIS A 256 -14.06 3.21 -11.34
CA HIS A 256 -12.92 2.88 -12.20
C HIS A 256 -13.18 1.68 -13.13
N ALA A 257 -14.05 0.75 -12.74
CA ALA A 257 -14.50 -0.37 -13.57
C ALA A 257 -15.63 0.00 -14.56
N GLY A 258 -16.05 1.28 -14.63
CA GLY A 258 -17.14 1.75 -15.49
C GLY A 258 -18.55 1.36 -15.02
N ARG A 259 -18.69 0.82 -13.80
CA ARG A 259 -19.93 0.28 -13.22
C ARG A 259 -20.63 1.34 -12.35
N HIS A 260 -20.81 2.54 -12.89
CA HIS A 260 -21.33 3.72 -12.16
C HIS A 260 -22.67 3.48 -11.46
N GLN A 261 -23.56 2.69 -12.06
CA GLN A 261 -24.87 2.39 -11.47
C GLN A 261 -24.78 1.46 -10.24
N GLU A 262 -23.77 0.60 -10.17
CA GLU A 262 -23.50 -0.21 -8.97
C GLU A 262 -22.78 0.60 -7.89
N ALA A 263 -21.89 1.52 -8.27
CA ALA A 263 -21.27 2.46 -7.34
C ALA A 263 -22.34 3.29 -6.61
N LEU A 264 -23.34 3.79 -7.35
CA LEU A 264 -24.49 4.50 -6.81
C LEU A 264 -25.33 3.63 -5.84
N GLN A 265 -25.59 2.37 -6.18
CA GLN A 265 -26.28 1.43 -5.28
C GLN A 265 -25.47 1.17 -3.99
N SER A 266 -24.15 1.03 -4.11
CA SER A 266 -23.23 0.87 -2.97
C SER A 266 -23.29 2.09 -2.04
N LEU A 267 -23.18 3.31 -2.58
CA LEU A 267 -23.28 4.56 -1.83
C LEU A 267 -24.65 4.75 -1.15
N GLN A 268 -25.76 4.47 -1.85
CA GLN A 268 -27.10 4.53 -1.25
C GLN A 268 -27.26 3.54 -0.09
N MET A 269 -26.66 2.34 -0.20
CA MET A 269 -26.69 1.35 0.89
C MET A 269 -25.82 1.77 2.07
N ILE A 270 -24.63 2.33 1.84
CA ILE A 270 -23.77 2.92 2.90
C ILE A 270 -24.52 4.04 3.62
N SER A 271 -25.15 4.94 2.87
CA SER A 271 -25.97 6.02 3.42
C SER A 271 -27.08 5.47 4.33
N ARG A 272 -27.86 4.49 3.85
CA ARG A 272 -28.92 3.83 4.63
C ARG A 272 -28.41 3.11 5.88
N PHE A 273 -27.27 2.43 5.80
CA PHE A 273 -26.63 1.78 6.95
C PHE A 273 -26.19 2.81 8.01
N ASN A 274 -25.79 4.01 7.56
CA ASN A 274 -25.50 5.16 8.42
C ASN A 274 -26.75 5.87 8.96
N GLY A 275 -27.96 5.45 8.58
CA GLY A 275 -29.23 6.03 9.02
C GLY A 275 -29.65 7.30 8.27
N ALA A 276 -28.97 7.64 7.16
CA ALA A 276 -29.29 8.78 6.30
C ALA A 276 -29.83 8.28 4.95
N ASP A 277 -31.03 8.69 4.53
CA ASP A 277 -31.60 8.27 3.24
C ASP A 277 -31.37 9.39 2.19
N LEU A 278 -30.12 9.57 1.76
CA LEU A 278 -29.79 10.49 0.67
C LEU A 278 -30.23 9.91 -0.68
N SER A 279 -31.01 10.70 -1.43
CA SER A 279 -31.43 10.38 -2.80
C SER A 279 -30.34 10.71 -3.83
N LEU A 280 -29.27 9.91 -3.82
CA LEU A 280 -28.14 10.03 -4.74
C LEU A 280 -28.55 9.73 -6.20
N LYS A 281 -28.03 10.52 -7.14
CA LYS A 281 -28.22 10.47 -8.60
C LYS A 281 -26.91 10.15 -9.32
N LEU A 282 -26.97 9.84 -10.62
CA LEU A 282 -25.78 9.42 -11.38
C LEU A 282 -24.69 10.52 -11.45
N ALA A 283 -25.08 11.79 -11.43
CA ALA A 283 -24.17 12.95 -11.36
C ALA A 283 -23.36 13.02 -10.04
N ASP A 284 -23.84 12.40 -8.95
CA ASP A 284 -23.09 12.32 -7.68
C ASP A 284 -21.91 11.32 -7.74
N VAL A 285 -21.74 10.64 -8.88
CA VAL A 285 -20.78 9.53 -9.11
C VAL A 285 -19.93 9.75 -10.38
N HIS A 286 -20.31 10.69 -11.24
CA HIS A 286 -19.67 10.96 -12.51
C HIS A 286 -19.32 12.45 -12.60
N ASP A 287 -18.03 12.76 -12.81
CA ASP A 287 -17.59 14.11 -13.12
C ASP A 287 -18.02 14.47 -14.55
N GLU A 288 -19.08 15.27 -14.69
CA GLU A 288 -19.41 15.95 -15.95
C GLU A 288 -18.40 17.09 -16.21
N LEU A 289 -17.15 16.72 -16.50
CA LEU A 289 -16.10 17.66 -16.88
C LEU A 289 -16.28 18.09 -18.34
N HIS A 290 -16.79 19.32 -18.50
CA HIS A 290 -16.70 20.31 -19.60
C HIS A 290 -16.55 19.86 -21.09
N PRO A 291 -17.10 20.66 -22.04
CA PRO A 291 -17.35 20.20 -23.39
C PRO A 291 -16.13 20.26 -24.32
N GLU A 292 -15.33 19.19 -24.37
CA GLU A 292 -14.42 18.92 -25.51
C GLU A 292 -15.02 17.96 -26.55
N ASP A 293 -16.14 17.28 -26.23
CA ASP A 293 -16.93 16.46 -27.17
C ASP A 293 -18.02 17.25 -27.93
N ALA A 294 -18.17 18.56 -27.69
CA ALA A 294 -19.18 19.39 -28.35
C ALA A 294 -18.78 19.81 -29.79
N ASP A 295 -17.48 20.01 -30.04
CA ASP A 295 -16.96 20.47 -31.34
C ASP A 295 -16.96 19.37 -32.42
N ALA A 296 -17.47 18.17 -32.11
CA ALA A 296 -17.68 17.08 -33.06
C ALA A 296 -19.08 17.08 -33.71
N LYS A 297 -19.88 18.16 -33.54
CA LYS A 297 -21.23 18.30 -34.13
C LYS A 297 -21.57 19.70 -34.69
N GLU A 298 -20.59 20.38 -35.30
CA GLU A 298 -20.89 21.38 -36.34
C GLU A 298 -20.58 20.81 -37.73
N ASP A 299 -21.53 20.06 -38.29
CA ASP A 299 -21.75 19.90 -39.74
C ASP A 299 -22.97 18.98 -39.96
N ASP A 300 -24.18 19.52 -39.86
CA ASP A 300 -25.39 18.87 -40.41
C ASP A 300 -26.38 19.90 -40.99
N ASP A 301 -26.73 19.69 -42.26
CA ASP A 301 -27.38 20.63 -43.17
C ASP A 301 -28.84 20.98 -42.76
N PRO A 302 -29.26 22.27 -42.75
CA PRO A 302 -30.59 22.70 -42.27
C PRO A 302 -31.76 22.36 -43.22
N SER A 303 -31.68 21.31 -44.05
CA SER A 303 -32.68 20.99 -45.08
C SER A 303 -33.70 19.90 -44.70
N SER A 304 -33.48 19.12 -43.63
CA SER A 304 -34.27 17.91 -43.32
C SER A 304 -35.47 18.11 -42.36
N ALA A 305 -35.69 19.32 -41.84
CA ALA A 305 -36.69 19.65 -40.81
C ALA A 305 -38.16 19.63 -41.30
N ARG A 306 -38.61 18.54 -41.94
CA ARG A 306 -39.99 18.41 -42.45
C ARG A 306 -40.51 16.98 -42.71
N ARG A 307 -40.24 15.98 -41.86
CA ARG A 307 -40.99 14.69 -41.80
C ARG A 307 -40.62 13.80 -40.59
N SER A 308 -41.35 13.94 -39.47
CA SER A 308 -41.58 12.85 -38.48
C SER A 308 -42.45 13.28 -37.27
N SER A 309 -43.43 14.18 -37.44
CA SER A 309 -44.40 14.55 -36.39
C SER A 309 -45.69 13.69 -36.40
N SER A 310 -45.53 12.38 -36.59
CA SER A 310 -46.52 11.34 -36.35
C SER A 310 -45.77 10.01 -36.17
N LEU A 311 -45.97 9.19 -35.13
CA LEU A 311 -47.05 9.11 -34.16
C LEU A 311 -46.53 9.04 -32.71
N ARG A 312 -47.30 9.61 -31.77
CA ARG A 312 -47.24 9.25 -30.35
C ARG A 312 -48.35 8.24 -30.03
N ARG A 313 -48.06 7.37 -29.05
CA ARG A 313 -48.94 6.91 -27.94
C ARG A 313 -49.48 5.47 -27.98
N SER A 314 -49.25 4.76 -26.86
CA SER A 314 -49.93 3.55 -26.37
C SER A 314 -49.76 2.25 -27.20
N SER A 315 -49.78 1.05 -26.61
CA SER A 315 -50.03 0.66 -25.21
C SER A 315 -49.41 -0.70 -24.88
N THR A 316 -49.23 -0.94 -23.58
CA THR A 316 -49.09 -2.26 -22.92
C THR A 316 -49.96 -3.37 -23.51
N LEU A 317 -49.43 -4.61 -23.59
CA LEU A 317 -49.93 -5.73 -22.79
C LEU A 317 -48.95 -6.92 -22.76
N PHE A 318 -49.30 -7.92 -21.95
CA PHE A 318 -48.51 -9.10 -21.56
C PHE A 318 -48.84 -10.35 -22.41
N ASP A 319 -47.87 -11.27 -22.46
CA ASP A 319 -48.00 -12.74 -22.37
C ASP A 319 -48.01 -13.68 -23.61
N ALA A 320 -47.25 -14.77 -23.39
CA ALA A 320 -47.29 -16.18 -23.86
C ALA A 320 -47.48 -16.64 -25.33
N GLY A 321 -46.62 -17.61 -25.70
CA GLY A 321 -46.90 -18.76 -26.58
C GLY A 321 -46.86 -18.51 -28.10
N ASP A 322 -46.56 -19.49 -28.95
CA ASP A 322 -45.97 -20.83 -28.73
C ASP A 322 -45.36 -21.31 -30.07
N ASP A 323 -44.57 -22.39 -30.05
CA ASP A 323 -44.06 -23.24 -31.15
C ASP A 323 -44.25 -22.86 -32.65
N LEU A 324 -43.21 -23.10 -33.45
CA LEU A 324 -43.32 -23.85 -34.72
C LEU A 324 -41.94 -24.29 -35.26
N ASP A 325 -41.73 -25.61 -35.29
CA ASP A 325 -40.58 -26.31 -35.88
C ASP A 325 -40.92 -26.92 -37.26
N GLU A 326 -39.89 -27.32 -38.03
CA GLU A 326 -39.93 -28.21 -39.21
C GLU A 326 -40.73 -27.74 -40.46
N GLU A 327 -40.46 -28.14 -41.72
CA GLU A 327 -39.45 -29.01 -42.36
C GLU A 327 -39.31 -28.57 -43.85
N GLY A 328 -38.24 -28.90 -44.60
CA GLY A 328 -38.12 -28.40 -45.99
C GLY A 328 -36.91 -28.83 -46.84
N ASN A 329 -36.74 -30.14 -47.08
CA ASN A 329 -35.66 -30.74 -47.89
C ASN A 329 -35.78 -30.47 -49.41
N GLN A 330 -34.68 -30.10 -50.12
CA GLN A 330 -34.21 -30.72 -51.39
C GLN A 330 -32.98 -30.05 -52.08
N ARG A 331 -32.09 -30.91 -52.62
CA ARG A 331 -31.08 -30.68 -53.70
C ARG A 331 -31.55 -31.47 -54.97
N PRO A 332 -30.86 -31.53 -56.14
CA PRO A 332 -29.57 -30.94 -56.59
C PRO A 332 -29.58 -30.32 -58.02
N GLN A 333 -28.42 -29.79 -58.47
CA GLN A 333 -27.69 -30.13 -59.73
C GLN A 333 -26.89 -28.94 -60.33
N HIS A 334 -25.76 -29.27 -60.98
CA HIS A 334 -24.80 -28.39 -61.66
C HIS A 334 -24.46 -29.02 -63.02
N PRO A 335 -24.04 -28.26 -64.06
CA PRO A 335 -22.64 -28.44 -64.51
C PRO A 335 -21.97 -27.26 -65.26
N ARG A 336 -20.61 -27.28 -65.27
CA ARG A 336 -19.67 -26.70 -66.27
C ARG A 336 -19.56 -25.15 -66.35
N HIS A 337 -18.42 -24.52 -66.73
CA HIS A 337 -17.16 -24.97 -67.36
C HIS A 337 -15.93 -24.09 -66.92
N THR A 338 -14.74 -24.71 -66.76
CA THR A 338 -13.34 -24.29 -67.16
C THR A 338 -12.97 -22.81 -67.50
N SER A 339 -11.74 -22.29 -67.32
CA SER A 339 -10.42 -22.81 -66.84
C SER A 339 -9.30 -21.74 -66.87
N SER A 340 -8.10 -22.12 -66.37
CA SER A 340 -6.71 -21.63 -66.69
C SER A 340 -6.27 -20.31 -66.03
N THR A 341 -4.99 -20.04 -65.68
CA THR A 341 -3.68 -20.77 -65.61
C THR A 341 -2.73 -19.96 -64.68
N GLY A 342 -1.52 -20.37 -64.24
CA GLY A 342 -0.71 -21.59 -64.42
C GLY A 342 0.79 -21.27 -64.64
N PHE A 343 1.70 -22.01 -63.96
CA PHE A 343 3.19 -21.94 -63.99
C PHE A 343 3.86 -20.71 -63.32
N ALA A 344 4.85 -20.77 -62.41
CA ALA A 344 5.82 -21.77 -61.89
C ALA A 344 7.27 -21.70 -62.44
N ASN A 345 8.21 -21.89 -61.49
CA ASN A 345 9.59 -22.40 -61.58
C ASN A 345 10.81 -21.45 -61.66
N LEU A 346 11.76 -21.75 -60.74
CA LEU A 346 13.23 -21.87 -60.86
C LEU A 346 14.11 -21.03 -59.91
N ASP A 347 14.97 -21.82 -59.25
CA ASP A 347 15.93 -21.56 -58.18
C ASP A 347 17.22 -20.81 -58.58
N ALA A 348 18.04 -20.58 -57.55
CA ALA A 348 19.52 -20.71 -57.51
C ALA A 348 20.40 -19.43 -57.45
N ASP A 349 21.00 -19.29 -56.25
CA ASP A 349 22.42 -19.06 -55.96
C ASP A 349 23.15 -17.70 -56.16
N ALA A 350 24.10 -17.53 -55.23
CA ALA A 350 25.36 -16.76 -55.27
C ALA A 350 25.38 -15.22 -54.99
N LEU A 351 25.94 -14.89 -53.82
CA LEU A 351 26.78 -13.70 -53.52
C LEU A 351 28.10 -13.76 -54.36
N PRO A 352 28.97 -12.70 -54.47
CA PRO A 352 29.20 -11.62 -53.49
C PRO A 352 29.65 -10.19 -53.97
N ASP A 353 29.33 -9.17 -53.14
CA ASP A 353 30.23 -8.10 -52.61
C ASP A 353 30.87 -6.96 -53.49
N TYR A 354 31.31 -5.90 -52.78
CA TYR A 354 32.20 -4.76 -53.09
C TYR A 354 31.73 -3.50 -53.88
N SER A 355 31.27 -2.51 -53.09
CA SER A 355 31.87 -1.16 -52.91
C SER A 355 31.82 -0.03 -53.96
N SER A 356 31.46 1.15 -53.43
CA SER A 356 32.14 2.47 -53.52
C SER A 356 31.82 3.52 -54.62
N THR A 357 31.86 4.78 -54.15
CA THR A 357 32.09 6.06 -54.85
C THR A 357 30.98 6.75 -55.66
N GLU A 358 30.46 7.84 -55.07
CA GLU A 358 30.20 9.14 -55.73
C GLU A 358 31.45 9.64 -56.52
N PRO A 359 31.39 10.59 -57.50
CA PRO A 359 30.65 11.86 -57.39
C PRO A 359 30.19 12.58 -58.69
N ASN A 360 29.73 13.82 -58.48
CA ASN A 360 29.76 15.02 -59.36
C ASN A 360 28.46 15.52 -60.00
N THR A 361 28.26 16.83 -59.80
CA THR A 361 27.33 17.75 -60.46
C THR A 361 27.86 18.18 -61.86
N PRO A 362 27.10 18.97 -62.65
CA PRO A 362 27.26 20.43 -62.55
C PRO A 362 25.96 21.25 -62.74
N GLU A 363 26.10 22.57 -62.53
CA GLU A 363 25.03 23.58 -62.49
C GLU A 363 24.68 24.19 -63.86
N SER A 364 23.47 24.76 -63.94
CA SER A 364 23.19 26.02 -64.67
C SER A 364 21.93 26.66 -64.06
N GLY A 365 21.85 27.93 -63.69
CA GLY A 365 22.81 29.03 -63.80
C GLY A 365 22.14 30.26 -64.44
N LEU A 366 21.60 31.18 -63.62
CA LEU A 366 21.28 32.57 -63.99
C LEU A 366 21.00 33.42 -62.74
N ARG A 367 21.84 34.44 -62.52
CA ARG A 367 21.60 35.63 -61.65
C ARG A 367 20.90 36.71 -62.52
N GLU A 368 20.37 37.84 -62.07
CA GLU A 368 20.36 38.61 -60.81
C GLU A 368 18.98 39.36 -60.80
N ASP A 369 18.43 39.86 -59.69
CA ASP A 369 18.75 41.18 -59.12
C ASP A 369 18.04 41.38 -57.76
N ALA A 370 18.55 42.27 -56.90
CA ALA A 370 18.20 42.34 -55.47
C ALA A 370 17.63 43.69 -54.99
N ALA A 371 16.81 43.65 -53.92
CA ALA A 371 16.33 44.85 -53.20
C ALA A 371 16.31 44.67 -51.65
N LYS A 372 17.48 44.90 -51.03
CA LYS A 372 17.75 45.54 -49.72
C LYS A 372 16.80 45.37 -48.51
N ILE A 373 17.35 44.90 -47.37
CA ILE A 373 17.43 45.51 -46.00
C ILE A 373 17.91 44.41 -45.00
N PRO A 374 18.67 44.73 -43.91
CA PRO A 374 19.69 43.79 -43.40
C PRO A 374 19.22 42.84 -42.29
N SER A 375 19.73 41.61 -42.30
CA SER A 375 19.55 40.62 -41.22
C SER A 375 20.59 40.80 -40.11
N VAL A 376 20.12 41.09 -38.89
CA VAL A 376 20.94 41.02 -37.67
C VAL A 376 21.15 39.54 -37.32
N SER A 377 22.41 39.12 -37.21
CA SER A 377 22.79 37.74 -36.90
C SER A 377 22.49 37.39 -35.43
N PRO A 378 21.74 36.30 -35.12
CA PRO A 378 21.58 35.81 -33.75
C PRO A 378 22.88 35.19 -33.21
N PRO A 379 23.06 35.14 -31.86
CA PRO A 379 24.36 34.82 -31.25
C PRO A 379 24.73 33.34 -31.33
N ARG A 380 26.05 33.07 -31.34
CA ARG A 380 26.65 31.72 -31.25
C ARG A 380 26.11 30.96 -30.03
N ALA A 381 25.34 29.90 -30.27
CA ALA A 381 25.03 28.90 -29.25
C ALA A 381 26.33 28.21 -28.80
N ARG A 382 26.56 28.15 -27.48
CA ARG A 382 27.60 27.28 -26.90
C ARG A 382 27.16 25.82 -27.05
N PRO A 383 28.06 24.88 -27.37
CA PRO A 383 27.70 23.47 -27.39
C PRO A 383 27.39 23.01 -25.95
N MET A 384 26.13 22.70 -25.67
CA MET A 384 25.76 21.97 -24.45
C MET A 384 26.35 20.56 -24.54
N MET A 385 27.16 20.17 -23.55
CA MET A 385 27.63 18.79 -23.42
C MET A 385 26.42 17.87 -23.21
N SER A 386 26.08 17.05 -24.21
CA SER A 386 25.03 16.04 -24.07
C SER A 386 25.49 14.96 -23.10
N ARG A 387 25.00 15.04 -21.86
CA ARG A 387 25.45 14.23 -20.73
C ARG A 387 24.92 12.80 -20.81
N ARG A 388 25.61 11.94 -21.58
CA ARG A 388 25.78 10.48 -21.42
C ARG A 388 24.64 9.78 -20.64
N ARG A 389 23.46 9.63 -21.26
CA ARG A 389 22.26 8.97 -20.67
C ARG A 389 21.87 7.62 -21.28
N SER A 390 22.59 7.10 -22.28
CA SER A 390 22.23 5.88 -23.03
C SER A 390 22.57 4.55 -22.34
N SER A 391 23.61 4.52 -21.49
CA SER A 391 24.27 3.26 -21.11
C SER A 391 23.46 2.30 -20.21
N VAL A 392 22.39 2.76 -19.54
CA VAL A 392 21.55 1.89 -18.68
C VAL A 392 20.43 1.26 -19.51
N TYR A 393 19.72 2.08 -20.29
CA TYR A 393 18.62 1.66 -21.16
C TYR A 393 19.02 0.59 -22.20
N GLU A 394 20.25 0.65 -22.73
CA GLU A 394 20.73 -0.34 -23.72
C GLU A 394 21.02 -1.73 -23.13
N VAL A 395 21.39 -1.81 -21.84
CA VAL A 395 21.66 -3.08 -21.16
C VAL A 395 20.36 -3.79 -20.81
N GLU A 396 19.38 -3.05 -20.27
CA GLU A 396 18.06 -3.57 -19.90
C GLU A 396 17.25 -4.07 -21.11
N ARG A 397 17.38 -3.40 -22.27
CA ARG A 397 16.70 -3.78 -23.51
C ARG A 397 17.04 -5.20 -23.99
N LYS A 398 18.22 -5.73 -23.61
CA LYS A 398 18.64 -7.12 -23.94
C LYS A 398 18.14 -8.16 -22.94
N VAL A 399 18.07 -7.81 -21.65
CA VAL A 399 17.60 -8.73 -20.59
C VAL A 399 16.07 -8.94 -20.69
N CYS A 400 15.30 -7.88 -20.91
CA CYS A 400 13.84 -7.95 -20.96
C CYS A 400 13.25 -8.30 -22.34
N ALA A 401 14.09 -8.60 -23.34
CA ALA A 401 13.64 -9.06 -24.66
C ALA A 401 13.00 -10.47 -24.63
N PHE A 402 13.24 -11.24 -23.57
CA PHE A 402 12.75 -12.61 -23.41
C PHE A 402 11.34 -12.70 -22.80
N LEU A 403 10.74 -11.58 -22.35
CA LEU A 403 9.43 -11.60 -21.69
C LEU A 403 8.24 -11.41 -22.67
N PRO A 404 7.11 -12.09 -22.45
CA PRO A 404 5.87 -11.88 -23.20
C PRO A 404 5.40 -10.42 -23.17
N GLN A 405 4.81 -9.94 -24.28
CA GLN A 405 4.38 -8.55 -24.43
C GLN A 405 3.38 -8.09 -23.35
N PHE A 406 2.53 -9.00 -22.87
CA PHE A 406 1.56 -8.76 -21.79
C PHE A 406 2.23 -8.35 -20.47
N ILE A 407 3.39 -8.93 -20.13
CA ILE A 407 4.14 -8.59 -18.91
C ILE A 407 5.04 -7.38 -19.16
N ARG A 408 5.55 -7.23 -20.38
CA ARG A 408 6.49 -6.15 -20.75
C ARG A 408 5.90 -4.76 -20.58
N ARG A 409 4.64 -4.52 -21.01
CA ARG A 409 4.00 -3.19 -20.90
C ARG A 409 3.81 -2.72 -19.44
N PRO A 410 3.19 -3.48 -18.52
CA PRO A 410 3.05 -3.07 -17.13
C PRO A 410 4.39 -3.00 -16.40
N LEU A 411 5.39 -3.83 -16.75
CA LEU A 411 6.74 -3.70 -16.21
C LEU A 411 7.40 -2.36 -16.58
N TRP A 412 7.27 -1.88 -17.83
CA TRP A 412 7.78 -0.56 -18.19
C TRP A 412 7.06 0.56 -17.43
N ALA A 413 5.73 0.54 -17.37
CA ALA A 413 4.97 1.55 -16.63
C ALA A 413 5.30 1.56 -15.12
N TRP A 414 5.57 0.39 -14.54
CA TRP A 414 6.08 0.27 -13.17
C TRP A 414 7.51 0.80 -13.04
N TRP A 415 8.41 0.46 -13.96
CA TRP A 415 9.81 0.92 -13.99
C TRP A 415 9.92 2.43 -14.13
N ASP A 416 9.10 3.04 -15.00
CA ASP A 416 9.02 4.49 -15.17
C ASP A 416 8.59 5.18 -13.87
N ARG A 417 7.61 4.61 -13.15
CA ARG A 417 7.21 5.07 -11.81
C ARG A 417 8.32 4.89 -10.77
N VAL A 418 9.07 3.79 -10.79
CA VAL A 418 10.25 3.57 -9.93
C VAL A 418 11.29 4.67 -10.20
N MET A 419 11.60 4.93 -11.47
CA MET A 419 12.55 5.97 -11.87
C MET A 419 12.07 7.38 -11.53
N LEU A 420 10.75 7.63 -11.50
CA LEU A 420 10.18 8.89 -11.01
C LEU A 420 10.53 9.13 -9.53
N THR A 421 10.48 8.09 -8.68
CA THR A 421 10.92 8.19 -7.26
C THR A 421 12.43 8.43 -7.08
N LEU A 422 13.23 8.18 -8.12
CA LEU A 422 14.68 8.36 -8.17
C LEU A 422 15.11 9.60 -8.98
N THR A 423 14.17 10.48 -9.32
CA THR A 423 14.47 11.83 -9.82
C THR A 423 15.33 12.62 -8.81
N PRO A 424 16.19 13.56 -9.23
CA PRO A 424 17.12 14.25 -8.32
C PRO A 424 16.43 15.05 -7.20
N GLU A 425 15.15 15.37 -7.36
CA GLU A 425 14.31 16.02 -6.35
C GLU A 425 13.94 15.06 -5.21
N TRP A 426 13.49 13.84 -5.55
CA TRP A 426 13.00 12.84 -4.60
C TRP A 426 14.08 11.85 -4.13
N ALA A 427 15.11 11.58 -4.94
CA ALA A 427 16.06 10.50 -4.76
C ALA A 427 16.69 10.44 -3.35
N LYS A 428 17.10 11.58 -2.78
CA LYS A 428 17.66 11.62 -1.43
C LYS A 428 16.63 11.15 -0.39
N THR A 429 15.41 11.67 -0.47
CA THR A 429 14.31 11.34 0.44
C THR A 429 13.89 9.88 0.29
N THR A 430 13.67 9.42 -0.95
CA THR A 430 13.33 8.04 -1.29
C THR A 430 14.36 7.04 -0.75
N ILE A 431 15.66 7.25 -1.03
CA ILE A 431 16.74 6.37 -0.57
C ILE A 431 16.83 6.35 0.96
N VAL A 432 16.72 7.51 1.63
CA VAL A 432 16.76 7.55 3.09
C VAL A 432 15.55 6.81 3.69
N VAL A 433 14.33 7.03 3.19
CA VAL A 433 13.13 6.29 3.63
C VAL A 433 13.32 4.77 3.44
N TRP A 434 13.80 4.34 2.28
CA TRP A 434 14.03 2.91 1.99
C TRP A 434 15.08 2.26 2.91
N VAL A 435 16.18 2.96 3.19
CA VAL A 435 17.20 2.51 4.15
C VAL A 435 16.62 2.44 5.56
N VAL A 436 15.86 3.45 5.97
CA VAL A 436 15.20 3.53 7.29
C VAL A 436 14.23 2.36 7.49
N TRP A 437 13.31 2.10 6.56
CA TRP A 437 12.38 0.97 6.63
C TRP A 437 13.07 -0.39 6.67
N CYS A 438 14.10 -0.60 5.84
CA CYS A 438 14.88 -1.84 5.82
C CYS A 438 15.64 -2.06 7.14
N ALA A 439 16.36 -1.04 7.62
CA ALA A 439 17.17 -1.11 8.83
C ALA A 439 16.31 -1.28 10.10
N MET A 440 15.21 -0.53 10.22
CA MET A 440 14.29 -0.65 11.35
C MET A 440 13.60 -2.02 11.38
N SER A 441 13.16 -2.53 10.23
CA SER A 441 12.58 -3.87 10.16
C SER A 441 13.58 -4.94 10.55
N ALA A 442 14.78 -4.92 9.96
CA ALA A 442 15.82 -5.88 10.29
C ALA A 442 16.21 -5.83 11.79
N ALA A 443 16.36 -4.64 12.37
CA ALA A 443 16.69 -4.46 13.78
C ALA A 443 15.56 -4.94 14.72
N PHE A 444 14.32 -4.57 14.43
CA PHE A 444 13.13 -4.97 15.20
C PHE A 444 12.90 -6.48 15.13
N THR A 445 12.96 -7.06 13.92
CA THR A 445 12.80 -8.49 13.71
C THR A 445 13.92 -9.28 14.39
N MET A 446 15.16 -8.77 14.42
CA MET A 446 16.29 -9.43 15.10
C MET A 446 16.06 -9.53 16.60
N PHE A 447 15.50 -8.46 17.18
CA PHE A 447 15.19 -8.43 18.60
C PHE A 447 14.02 -9.37 18.92
N ASN A 448 12.86 -9.20 18.28
CA ASN A 448 11.63 -9.92 18.64
C ASN A 448 11.74 -11.44 18.46
N ILE A 449 12.33 -11.91 17.36
CA ILE A 449 12.45 -13.36 17.08
C ILE A 449 13.27 -14.09 18.14
N PHE A 450 14.34 -13.46 18.62
CA PHE A 450 15.24 -14.08 19.60
C PHE A 450 14.93 -13.68 21.04
N LEU A 451 14.03 -12.70 21.28
CA LEU A 451 13.62 -12.25 22.60
C LEU A 451 13.19 -13.41 23.53
N PRO A 452 12.33 -14.37 23.12
CA PRO A 452 11.96 -15.48 24.00
C PRO A 452 13.17 -16.32 24.45
N LYS A 453 14.06 -16.67 23.51
CA LYS A 453 15.30 -17.43 23.78
C LYS A 453 16.29 -16.67 24.68
N LEU A 454 16.26 -15.33 24.63
CA LEU A 454 17.07 -14.45 25.47
C LEU A 454 16.49 -14.28 26.87
N LEU A 455 15.16 -14.16 27.00
CA LEU A 455 14.45 -14.14 28.28
C LEU A 455 14.60 -15.48 29.02
N GLU A 456 14.51 -16.61 28.31
CA GLU A 456 14.87 -17.94 28.85
C GLU A 456 16.33 -17.95 29.35
N SER A 457 17.27 -17.32 28.64
CA SER A 457 18.69 -17.25 29.05
C SER A 457 19.01 -16.28 30.19
N LYS A 458 18.16 -15.26 30.43
CA LYS A 458 18.26 -14.28 31.53
C LYS A 458 17.41 -14.65 32.74
N GLY A 459 16.68 -15.77 32.68
CA GLY A 459 15.93 -16.33 33.81
C GLY A 459 16.83 -16.62 35.01
N THR A 460 16.23 -16.65 36.21
CA THR A 460 16.95 -16.76 37.49
C THR A 460 17.84 -18.00 37.58
N PRO A 461 19.10 -17.88 38.04
CA PRO A 461 20.09 -18.98 38.07
C PRO A 461 19.89 -20.01 39.19
N THR A 462 18.69 -20.08 39.81
CA THR A 462 18.40 -20.91 40.99
C THR A 462 17.59 -22.18 40.71
N SER A 463 17.17 -22.42 39.47
CA SER A 463 16.64 -23.71 39.03
C SER A 463 17.41 -24.24 37.82
N SER A 464 17.49 -25.57 37.73
CA SER A 464 18.00 -26.27 36.56
C SER A 464 17.26 -25.83 35.29
N MET A 465 17.92 -25.91 34.13
CA MET A 465 17.38 -25.49 32.82
C MET A 465 16.18 -26.32 32.31
N ALA A 466 15.53 -27.08 33.20
CA ALA A 466 14.50 -28.07 32.93
C ALA A 466 13.24 -27.88 33.80
N ASP A 467 13.06 -26.69 34.41
CA ASP A 467 11.98 -26.45 35.37
C ASP A 467 10.79 -25.72 34.69
N PRO A 468 9.55 -26.24 34.71
CA PRO A 468 8.40 -25.63 34.01
C PRO A 468 8.03 -24.21 34.50
N SER A 469 8.47 -23.86 35.71
CA SER A 469 8.41 -22.51 36.27
C SER A 469 9.19 -21.48 35.43
N SER A 470 10.31 -21.87 34.81
CA SER A 470 11.19 -20.99 34.05
C SER A 470 10.55 -20.54 32.72
N LEU A 471 10.03 -21.48 31.92
CA LEU A 471 9.28 -21.17 30.69
C LEU A 471 8.08 -20.28 30.99
N THR A 472 7.34 -20.60 32.05
CA THR A 472 6.17 -19.82 32.46
C THR A 472 6.57 -18.38 32.77
N ALA A 473 7.71 -18.16 33.44
CA ALA A 473 8.25 -16.83 33.70
C ALA A 473 8.66 -16.10 32.41
N SER A 474 9.37 -16.75 31.48
CA SER A 474 9.78 -16.13 30.20
C SER A 474 8.58 -15.78 29.30
N LEU A 475 7.53 -16.60 29.29
CA LEU A 475 6.27 -16.30 28.58
C LEU A 475 5.48 -15.18 29.27
N TRP A 476 5.53 -15.07 30.60
CA TRP A 476 5.00 -13.89 31.31
C TRP A 476 5.78 -12.62 30.96
N ASP A 477 7.10 -12.69 30.85
CA ASP A 477 7.93 -11.55 30.45
C ASP A 477 7.62 -11.11 29.00
N LEU A 478 7.29 -12.06 28.11
CA LEU A 478 6.81 -11.79 26.75
C LEU A 478 5.37 -11.25 26.69
N ALA A 479 4.47 -11.72 27.57
CA ALA A 479 3.15 -11.14 27.73
C ALA A 479 3.25 -9.68 28.23
N ILE A 480 4.14 -9.41 29.19
CA ILE A 480 4.45 -8.06 29.67
C ILE A 480 5.03 -7.19 28.55
N PHE A 481 5.93 -7.74 27.72
CA PHE A 481 6.45 -7.08 26.52
C PHE A 481 5.31 -6.64 25.58
N THR A 482 4.49 -7.58 25.11
CA THR A 482 3.42 -7.28 24.14
C THR A 482 2.35 -6.33 24.70
N ILE A 483 1.96 -6.49 25.97
CA ILE A 483 1.04 -5.56 26.66
C ILE A 483 1.63 -4.14 26.74
N GLY A 484 2.94 -4.01 26.98
CA GLY A 484 3.66 -2.73 26.98
C GLY A 484 3.63 -1.99 25.64
N GLY A 485 3.41 -2.70 24.53
CA GLY A 485 3.31 -2.11 23.18
C GLY A 485 1.96 -1.44 22.93
N CYS A 486 0.87 -1.93 23.54
CA CYS A 486 -0.48 -1.40 23.30
C CYS A 486 -0.61 0.11 23.60
N PRO A 487 -0.13 0.65 24.75
CA PRO A 487 -0.07 2.10 24.97
C PRO A 487 0.80 2.85 23.95
N GLY A 488 1.84 2.20 23.41
CA GLY A 488 2.74 2.76 22.41
C GLY A 488 2.07 3.05 21.06
N SER A 489 1.11 2.22 20.62
CA SER A 489 0.35 2.51 19.38
C SER A 489 -0.52 3.75 19.52
N ILE A 490 -1.22 3.88 20.65
CA ILE A 490 -2.05 5.05 21.00
C ILE A 490 -1.17 6.31 21.14
N LEU A 491 -0.04 6.20 21.85
CA LEU A 491 0.88 7.31 22.05
C LEU A 491 1.55 7.72 20.73
N GLY A 492 1.87 6.79 19.84
CA GLY A 492 2.37 7.08 18.49
C GLY A 492 1.38 7.89 17.66
N ALA A 493 0.11 7.46 17.62
CA ALA A 493 -0.96 8.20 16.96
C ALA A 493 -1.15 9.62 17.54
N TYR A 494 -1.03 9.77 18.87
CA TYR A 494 -1.06 11.08 19.53
C TYR A 494 0.17 11.94 19.21
N MET A 495 1.38 11.37 19.22
CA MET A 495 2.64 12.08 18.97
C MET A 495 2.70 12.67 17.55
N VAL A 496 2.15 11.98 16.55
CA VAL A 496 2.00 12.51 15.17
C VAL A 496 1.23 13.83 15.13
N ARG A 497 0.24 14.03 16.02
CA ARG A 497 -0.55 15.26 16.14
C ARG A 497 0.05 16.29 17.11
N SER A 498 1.01 15.90 17.93
CA SER A 498 1.61 16.76 18.95
C SER A 498 2.58 17.79 18.34
N SER A 499 2.83 18.87 19.08
CA SER A 499 3.77 19.94 18.70
C SER A 499 5.25 19.52 18.64
N ILE A 500 5.58 18.26 18.96
CA ILE A 500 6.94 17.71 18.91
C ILE A 500 7.44 17.56 17.46
N GLY A 501 6.52 17.46 16.49
CA GLY A 501 6.86 17.24 15.08
C GLY A 501 7.11 15.77 14.75
N ARG A 502 6.86 15.40 13.49
CA ARG A 502 6.85 14.01 13.04
C ARG A 502 8.26 13.44 12.96
N ARG A 503 9.21 14.24 12.46
CA ARG A 503 10.62 13.87 12.34
C ARG A 503 11.26 13.56 13.69
N TRP A 504 11.03 14.41 14.69
CA TRP A 504 11.57 14.24 16.04
C TRP A 504 10.88 13.11 16.80
N SER A 505 9.56 12.93 16.62
CA SER A 505 8.83 11.79 17.19
C SER A 505 9.38 10.45 16.68
N LEU A 506 9.65 10.34 15.38
CA LEU A 506 10.24 9.12 14.80
C LEU A 506 11.70 8.93 15.20
N ALA A 507 12.54 9.97 15.11
CA ALA A 507 13.95 9.87 15.49
C ALA A 507 14.11 9.54 16.98
N GLY A 508 13.37 10.22 17.85
CA GLY A 508 13.42 10.04 19.31
C GLY A 508 12.99 8.64 19.74
N SER A 509 11.87 8.12 19.22
CA SER A 509 11.43 6.75 19.50
C SER A 509 12.39 5.69 18.95
N THR A 510 13.02 5.92 17.79
CA THR A 510 14.03 5.02 17.22
C THR A 510 15.30 4.97 18.09
N PHE A 511 15.84 6.13 18.48
CA PHE A 511 17.00 6.20 19.39
C PHE A 511 16.68 5.62 20.78
N ALA A 512 15.50 5.89 21.33
CA ALA A 512 15.05 5.32 22.59
C ALA A 512 14.96 3.79 22.51
N THR A 513 14.42 3.24 21.41
CA THR A 513 14.39 1.78 21.17
C THR A 513 15.80 1.18 21.16
N GLY A 514 16.76 1.82 20.48
CA GLY A 514 18.17 1.41 20.50
C GLY A 514 18.80 1.48 21.91
N ALA A 515 18.54 2.54 22.66
CA ALA A 515 19.03 2.70 24.03
C ALA A 515 18.44 1.66 24.99
N PHE A 516 17.12 1.42 24.95
CA PHE A 516 16.47 0.37 25.74
C PHE A 516 16.96 -1.03 25.35
N CYS A 517 17.34 -1.27 24.09
CA CYS A 517 17.95 -2.54 23.66
C CYS A 517 19.33 -2.76 24.31
N LEU A 518 20.17 -1.73 24.38
CA LEU A 518 21.45 -1.80 25.10
C LEU A 518 21.25 -1.97 26.62
N LEU A 519 20.31 -1.24 27.23
CA LEU A 519 19.98 -1.38 28.65
C LEU A 519 19.47 -2.78 28.97
N PHE A 520 18.61 -3.37 28.13
CA PHE A 520 18.14 -4.75 28.28
C PHE A 520 19.32 -5.74 28.33
N VAL A 521 20.36 -5.56 27.50
CA VAL A 521 21.57 -6.41 27.55
C VAL A 521 22.31 -6.24 28.87
N MET A 522 22.55 -5.00 29.31
CA MET A 522 23.35 -4.66 30.50
C MET A 522 22.67 -5.04 31.83
N VAL A 523 21.35 -5.17 31.86
CA VAL A 523 20.59 -5.40 33.09
C VAL A 523 20.41 -6.88 33.39
N GLU A 524 20.70 -7.27 34.63
CA GLU A 524 20.55 -8.66 35.14
C GLU A 524 19.42 -8.81 36.17
N SER A 525 18.98 -7.71 36.81
CA SER A 525 17.94 -7.77 37.84
C SER A 525 16.55 -7.93 37.21
N SER A 526 15.77 -8.94 37.63
CA SER A 526 14.50 -9.34 36.98
C SER A 526 13.48 -8.21 36.86
N TRP A 527 13.38 -7.32 37.85
CA TRP A 527 12.46 -6.17 37.78
C TRP A 527 12.89 -5.17 36.69
N ALA A 528 14.19 -4.98 36.53
CA ALA A 528 14.75 -4.04 35.58
C ALA A 528 14.80 -4.63 34.16
N VAL A 529 14.96 -5.96 34.01
CA VAL A 529 14.74 -6.67 32.73
C VAL A 529 13.31 -6.43 32.25
N ARG A 530 12.31 -6.59 33.13
CA ARG A 530 10.90 -6.27 32.80
C ARG A 530 10.69 -4.81 32.44
N ALA A 531 11.22 -3.88 33.24
CA ALA A 531 11.09 -2.44 32.98
C ALA A 531 11.71 -2.00 31.64
N THR A 532 12.91 -2.49 31.32
CA THR A 532 13.58 -2.23 30.04
C THR A 532 12.85 -2.85 28.86
N THR A 533 12.29 -4.05 29.05
CA THR A 533 11.47 -4.76 28.05
C THR A 533 10.18 -4.01 27.73
N VAL A 534 9.44 -3.52 28.73
CA VAL A 534 8.26 -2.65 28.53
C VAL A 534 8.64 -1.35 27.84
N GLY A 535 9.74 -0.71 28.25
CA GLY A 535 10.26 0.50 27.62
C GLY A 535 10.60 0.30 26.14
N LEU A 536 11.21 -0.83 25.79
CA LEU A 536 11.52 -1.17 24.40
C LEU A 536 10.24 -1.41 23.58
N SER A 537 9.27 -2.16 24.11
CA SER A 537 8.00 -2.42 23.44
C SER A 537 7.23 -1.14 23.12
N LEU A 538 7.08 -0.26 24.12
CA LEU A 538 6.42 1.03 23.99
C LEU A 538 7.10 1.91 22.93
N ASN A 539 8.43 2.06 22.99
CA ASN A 539 9.16 2.88 22.03
C ASN A 539 9.14 2.31 20.61
N SER A 540 9.28 0.99 20.47
CA SER A 540 9.25 0.32 19.16
C SER A 540 7.86 0.37 18.50
N THR A 541 6.78 0.38 19.29
CA THR A 541 5.42 0.51 18.75
C THR A 541 5.10 1.95 18.34
N ILE A 542 5.54 2.96 19.12
CA ILE A 542 5.50 4.38 18.70
C ILE A 542 6.26 4.57 17.39
N MET A 543 7.48 4.03 17.33
CA MET A 543 8.37 4.10 16.17
C MET A 543 7.69 3.57 14.90
N TRP A 544 7.04 2.40 14.95
CA TRP A 544 6.28 1.88 13.81
C TRP A 544 5.05 2.73 13.49
N ALA A 545 4.24 3.11 14.49
CA ALA A 545 3.02 3.91 14.27
C ALA A 545 3.32 5.26 13.58
N VAL A 546 4.38 5.96 14.02
CA VAL A 546 4.83 7.22 13.39
C VAL A 546 5.39 6.96 11.99
N LEU A 547 6.15 5.88 11.77
CA LEU A 547 6.71 5.55 10.45
C LEU A 547 5.61 5.29 9.41
N TYR A 548 4.63 4.46 9.74
CA TYR A 548 3.49 4.17 8.85
C TYR A 548 2.66 5.41 8.53
N GLY A 549 2.43 6.29 9.52
CA GLY A 549 1.67 7.54 9.31
C GLY A 549 2.45 8.60 8.51
N TRP A 550 3.75 8.77 8.77
CA TRP A 550 4.52 9.84 8.12
C TRP A 550 5.02 9.48 6.71
N THR A 551 5.34 8.21 6.45
CA THR A 551 5.86 7.77 5.14
C THR A 551 5.02 8.22 3.93
N PRO A 552 3.68 8.06 3.89
CA PRO A 552 2.89 8.55 2.76
C PRO A 552 2.87 10.07 2.64
N GLU A 553 2.94 10.81 3.74
CA GLU A 553 2.88 12.27 3.73
C GLU A 553 4.17 12.93 3.23
N ILE A 554 5.32 12.27 3.37
CA ILE A 554 6.60 12.75 2.83
C ILE A 554 6.55 12.90 1.30
N PHE A 555 5.74 12.08 0.61
CA PHE A 555 5.71 12.01 -0.85
C PHE A 555 4.46 12.68 -1.45
N SER A 556 4.65 13.37 -2.59
CA SER A 556 3.53 13.86 -3.41
C SER A 556 2.72 12.70 -4.00
N THR A 557 1.45 12.95 -4.31
CA THR A 557 0.47 11.95 -4.80
C THR A 557 0.98 11.11 -5.97
N GLU A 558 1.72 11.71 -6.90
CA GLU A 558 2.31 11.05 -8.08
C GLU A 558 3.30 9.92 -7.75
N VAL A 559 4.16 10.12 -6.73
CA VAL A 559 5.23 9.17 -6.36
C VAL A 559 4.91 8.35 -5.11
N ARG A 560 3.95 8.80 -4.28
CA ARG A 560 3.58 8.22 -2.98
C ARG A 560 3.36 6.72 -3.03
N GLY A 561 2.44 6.25 -3.89
CA GLY A 561 2.09 4.82 -3.94
C GLY A 561 3.31 3.92 -4.20
N THR A 562 4.13 4.28 -5.19
CA THR A 562 5.35 3.55 -5.56
C THR A 562 6.41 3.61 -4.46
N ALA A 563 6.67 4.79 -3.92
CA ALA A 563 7.70 4.98 -2.89
C ALA A 563 7.37 4.24 -1.59
N CYS A 564 6.11 4.30 -1.12
CA CYS A 564 5.62 3.59 0.06
C CYS A 564 5.58 2.08 -0.16
N GLY A 565 5.13 1.62 -1.35
CA GLY A 565 5.10 0.19 -1.69
C GLY A 565 6.48 -0.46 -1.65
N ILE A 566 7.49 0.20 -2.23
CA ILE A 566 8.88 -0.29 -2.20
C ILE A 566 9.48 -0.21 -0.79
N ALA A 567 9.19 0.85 -0.02
CA ALA A 567 9.63 0.94 1.38
C ALA A 567 9.09 -0.25 2.22
N SER A 568 7.81 -0.58 2.07
CA SER A 568 7.18 -1.73 2.71
C SER A 568 7.81 -3.06 2.26
N ALA A 569 8.04 -3.25 0.95
CA ALA A 569 8.70 -4.44 0.43
C ALA A 569 10.14 -4.61 0.99
N LEU A 570 10.93 -3.53 1.03
CA LEU A 570 12.28 -3.53 1.61
C LEU A 570 12.28 -3.82 3.12
N SER A 571 11.22 -3.42 3.83
CA SER A 571 11.03 -3.83 5.23
C SER A 571 10.90 -5.35 5.35
N ARG A 572 10.09 -6.00 4.51
CA ARG A 572 9.94 -7.46 4.52
C ARG A 572 11.25 -8.17 4.10
N VAL A 573 12.07 -7.58 3.23
CA VAL A 573 13.44 -8.05 2.95
C VAL A 573 14.34 -7.96 4.19
N GLY A 574 14.31 -6.84 4.92
CA GLY A 574 15.02 -6.68 6.19
C GLY A 574 14.60 -7.74 7.23
N GLY A 575 13.29 -7.94 7.37
CA GLY A 575 12.70 -8.99 8.22
C GLY A 575 13.00 -10.42 7.77
N MET A 576 13.29 -10.65 6.49
CA MET A 576 13.72 -11.96 5.96
C MET A 576 15.21 -12.24 6.20
N ILE A 577 16.09 -11.24 6.08
CA ILE A 577 17.54 -11.41 6.28
C ILE A 577 17.88 -11.52 7.77
N SER A 578 17.18 -10.75 8.61
CA SER A 578 17.43 -10.60 10.03
C SER A 578 17.44 -11.92 10.85
N PRO A 579 16.46 -12.84 10.73
CA PRO A 579 16.47 -14.12 11.44
C PRO A 579 17.68 -14.99 11.07
N VAL A 580 18.07 -15.04 9.78
CA VAL A 580 19.23 -15.81 9.32
C VAL A 580 20.52 -15.23 9.90
N LEU A 581 20.68 -13.90 9.80
CA LEU A 581 21.83 -13.20 10.35
C LEU A 581 21.93 -13.36 11.88
N GLY A 582 20.80 -13.27 12.59
CA GLY A 582 20.73 -13.48 14.04
C GLY A 582 21.10 -14.91 14.44
N GLY A 583 20.65 -15.93 13.70
CA GLY A 583 21.07 -17.33 13.91
C GLY A 583 22.57 -17.53 13.78
N VAL A 584 23.20 -16.90 12.78
CA VAL A 584 24.66 -16.93 12.62
C VAL A 584 25.38 -16.19 13.76
N LEU A 585 24.87 -15.03 14.17
CA LEU A 585 25.45 -14.23 15.27
C LEU A 585 25.36 -14.94 16.63
N LEU A 586 24.28 -15.70 16.89
CA LEU A 586 24.10 -16.49 18.11
C LEU A 586 25.19 -17.57 18.29
N MET A 587 25.73 -18.13 17.20
CA MET A 587 26.84 -19.10 17.27
C MET A 587 28.14 -18.48 17.80
N ILE A 588 28.32 -17.16 17.66
CA ILE A 588 29.50 -16.44 18.13
C ILE A 588 29.29 -15.98 19.58
N SER A 589 28.14 -15.37 19.88
CA SER A 589 27.76 -14.98 21.25
C SER A 589 26.27 -14.68 21.35
N LYS A 590 25.65 -15.13 22.45
CA LYS A 590 24.21 -14.95 22.74
C LYS A 590 23.76 -13.48 22.68
N SER A 591 24.63 -12.53 23.02
CA SER A 591 24.29 -11.09 23.06
C SER A 591 24.55 -10.34 21.76
N LEU A 592 25.27 -10.92 20.78
CA LEU A 592 25.64 -10.21 19.55
C LEU A 592 24.47 -9.72 18.69
N PRO A 593 23.36 -10.48 18.51
CA PRO A 593 22.19 -10.00 17.78
C PRO A 593 21.62 -8.68 18.34
N LEU A 594 21.69 -8.45 19.65
CA LEU A 594 21.16 -7.23 20.26
C LEU A 594 22.09 -6.04 20.07
N TYR A 595 23.41 -6.22 20.17
CA TYR A 595 24.36 -5.16 19.84
C TYR A 595 24.24 -4.73 18.37
N VAL A 596 24.03 -5.68 17.46
CA VAL A 596 23.75 -5.40 16.04
C VAL A 596 22.42 -4.68 15.86
N SER A 597 21.33 -5.17 16.47
CA SER A 597 20.02 -4.50 16.46
C SER A 597 20.08 -3.06 16.99
N ALA A 598 20.72 -2.82 18.14
CA ALA A 598 20.88 -1.50 18.71
C ALA A 598 21.73 -0.55 17.84
N ALA A 599 22.81 -1.07 17.21
CA ALA A 599 23.58 -0.30 16.24
C ALA A 599 22.76 0.06 15.00
N MET A 600 21.95 -0.87 14.48
CA MET A 600 21.06 -0.63 13.35
C MET A 600 19.96 0.40 13.67
N PHE A 601 19.34 0.35 14.86
CA PHE A 601 18.42 1.40 15.32
C PHE A 601 19.11 2.76 15.45
N THR A 602 20.34 2.79 15.98
CA THR A 602 21.12 4.03 16.10
C THR A 602 21.42 4.65 14.73
N VAL A 603 21.85 3.83 13.76
CA VAL A 603 22.06 4.26 12.37
C VAL A 603 20.75 4.73 11.73
N ALA A 604 19.66 3.99 11.89
CA ALA A 604 18.34 4.40 11.39
C ALA A 604 17.88 5.74 11.98
N GLY A 605 18.06 5.97 13.28
CA GLY A 605 17.80 7.25 13.94
C GLY A 605 18.58 8.41 13.32
N PHE A 606 19.87 8.23 13.03
CA PHE A 606 20.66 9.22 12.31
C PHE A 606 20.19 9.42 10.87
N CYS A 607 19.78 8.37 10.16
CA CYS A 607 19.20 8.49 8.83
C CYS A 607 17.87 9.26 8.85
N ILE A 608 17.01 9.06 9.85
CA ILE A 608 15.76 9.81 10.02
C ILE A 608 16.04 11.31 10.23
N LEU A 609 17.11 11.67 10.95
CA LEU A 609 17.53 13.07 11.10
C LEU A 609 18.00 13.71 9.77
N LEU A 610 18.33 12.94 8.73
CA LEU A 610 18.67 13.45 7.39
C LEU A 610 17.44 13.76 6.51
N LEU A 611 16.24 13.29 6.91
CA LEU A 611 14.99 13.66 6.26
C LEU A 611 14.69 15.15 6.52
N ARG A 612 14.24 15.84 5.48
CA ARG A 612 13.82 17.24 5.55
C ARG A 612 12.33 17.28 5.91
N GLU A 613 11.94 18.24 6.74
CA GLU A 613 10.57 18.41 7.25
C GLU A 613 9.80 19.47 6.43
N ASP A 614 10.21 19.66 5.18
CA ASP A 614 9.89 20.83 4.35
C ASP A 614 8.40 20.86 3.94
N GLU A 615 7.61 21.62 4.70
CA GLU A 615 6.46 22.41 4.25
C GLU A 615 5.29 21.68 3.54
N GLY A 616 4.69 20.69 4.24
CA GLY A 616 3.41 20.10 3.82
C GLY A 616 2.24 21.09 3.69
N GLU A 617 2.31 22.26 4.36
CA GLU A 617 1.28 23.33 4.27
C GLU A 617 1.69 24.52 3.39
N GLY A 618 2.99 24.74 3.16
CA GLY A 618 3.50 25.93 2.46
C GLY A 618 3.32 25.86 0.95
N ARG A 619 3.46 24.67 0.36
CA ARG A 619 3.58 24.52 -1.10
C ARG A 619 2.25 24.48 -1.86
N VAL A 620 1.15 24.17 -1.17
CA VAL A 620 -0.22 24.27 -1.73
C VAL A 620 -0.63 25.75 -1.83
N LYS A 621 -0.39 26.55 -0.79
CA LYS A 621 -0.64 28.00 -0.80
C LYS A 621 0.29 28.76 -1.75
N GLY A 622 1.54 28.31 -1.91
CA GLY A 622 2.55 28.97 -2.75
C GLY A 622 2.28 29.00 -4.26
N LYS A 623 1.28 28.30 -4.79
CA LYS A 623 0.85 28.39 -6.21
C LYS A 623 -0.43 29.20 -6.43
N ALA A 624 -1.25 29.41 -5.39
CA ALA A 624 -2.49 30.17 -5.50
C ALA A 624 -2.29 31.71 -5.41
N VAL A 625 -1.09 32.18 -5.04
CA VAL A 625 -0.80 33.60 -4.73
C VAL A 625 0.05 34.28 -5.83
N LEU A 626 0.13 33.68 -7.03
CA LEU A 626 0.88 34.25 -8.18
C LEU A 626 0.01 34.36 -9.46
N ALA A 627 -1.30 34.48 -9.29
CA ALA A 627 -2.27 34.72 -10.36
C ALA A 627 -3.27 35.82 -9.98
N HIS A 628 -2.76 37.01 -9.64
CA HIS A 628 -3.50 38.28 -9.60
C HIS A 628 -2.55 39.44 -9.92
#